data_AF-A0A2S5NR28-F1
#
_entry.id   AF-A0A2S5NR28-F1
#
_cell.length_a   1.000
_cell.length_b   1.000
_cell.length_c   1.000
_cell.angle_alpha   90.00
_cell.angle_beta   90.00
_cell.angle_gamma   90.00
#
_symmetry.space_group_name_H-M   'P 1'
#
loop_
_entity.id
_entity.type
_entity.pdbx_description
1 polymer ?
#
loop_
_entity_poly.entity_id
_entity_poly.type
_entity_poly.pdbx_seq_one_letter_code
_entity_poly.pdbx_strand_id
1 'polypeptide(L)' 'MGVSQIYGGQQEQFCTLTDSARFFSFRRNNVTGRMATLIWLTPPKSI' A
#
# COMPACT_ATOMS: atom_id res chain seq x y z
N MET A 1 -1.05 23.26 -2.11
CA MET A 1 -1.23 22.06 -1.24
C MET A 1 -0.20 22.13 -0.12
N GLY A 2 -0.60 22.01 1.15
CA GLY A 2 0.24 22.29 2.33
C GLY A 2 0.73 21.06 3.10
N VAL A 3 0.84 19.91 2.44
CA VAL A 3 1.32 18.66 3.06
C VAL A 3 2.82 18.52 2.79
N SER A 4 3.62 18.45 3.84
CA SER A 4 5.10 18.44 3.75
C SER A 4 5.76 17.12 4.16
N GLN A 5 4.99 16.17 4.69
CA GLN A 5 5.48 14.90 5.22
C GLN A 5 4.88 13.76 4.40
N ILE A 6 5.66 13.22 3.46
CA ILE A 6 5.23 12.22 2.48
C ILE A 6 6.20 11.05 2.54
N TYR A 7 5.66 9.84 2.64
CA TYR A 7 6.41 8.62 2.85
C TYR A 7 5.91 7.50 1.94
N GLY A 8 6.78 6.53 1.67
CA GLY A 8 6.51 5.43 0.75
C GLY A 8 6.73 5.83 -0.71
N GLY A 9 6.64 4.85 -1.62
CA GLY A 9 6.76 5.04 -3.08
C GLY A 9 8.16 5.41 -3.58
N GLN A 10 8.80 6.44 -3.03
CA GLN A 10 10.14 6.90 -3.45
C GLN A 10 11.26 6.28 -2.61
N GLN A 11 11.05 6.05 -1.31
CA GLN A 11 12.07 5.41 -0.45
C GLN A 11 12.14 3.89 -0.65
N GLU A 12 11.06 3.27 -1.13
CA GLU A 12 10.99 1.85 -1.45
C GLU A 12 10.28 1.62 -2.79
N GLN A 13 10.87 0.81 -3.66
CA GLN A 13 10.33 0.53 -4.99
C GLN A 13 9.21 -0.51 -4.92
N PHE A 14 7.98 -0.04 -4.81
CA PHE A 14 6.78 -0.86 -4.95
C PHE A 14 6.07 -0.56 -6.26
N CYS A 15 5.84 -1.58 -7.08
CA CYS A 15 5.08 -1.45 -8.31
C CYS A 15 4.21 -2.68 -8.50
N THR A 16 2.89 -2.51 -8.45
CA THR A 16 1.95 -3.63 -8.57
C THR A 16 2.10 -4.37 -9.90
N LEU A 17 2.53 -3.68 -10.97
CA LEU A 17 2.74 -4.26 -12.29
C LEU A 17 3.97 -5.18 -12.35
N THR A 18 5.14 -4.71 -11.93
CA THR A 18 6.42 -5.43 -12.10
C THR A 18 6.68 -6.43 -10.98
N ASP A 19 6.13 -6.20 -9.79
CA ASP A 19 6.36 -7.04 -8.62
C ASP A 19 5.21 -8.03 -8.40
N SER A 20 5.22 -9.08 -9.20
CA SER A 20 4.18 -10.11 -9.22
C SER A 20 4.21 -11.05 -8.00
N ALA A 21 5.36 -11.17 -7.32
CA ALA A 21 5.49 -12.04 -6.16
C ALA A 21 4.74 -11.50 -4.93
N ARG A 22 4.62 -10.16 -4.84
CA ARG A 22 4.02 -9.50 -3.67
C ARG A 22 2.63 -8.91 -3.94
N PHE A 23 2.31 -8.54 -5.18
CA PHE A 23 1.11 -7.76 -5.47
C PHE A 23 0.21 -8.36 -6.56
N PHE A 24 -1.10 -8.27 -6.34
CA PHE A 24 -2.09 -8.37 -7.40
C PHE A 24 -2.01 -7.14 -8.33
N SER A 25 -2.23 -7.34 -9.64
CA SER A 25 -2.30 -6.25 -10.62
C SER A 25 -3.31 -6.53 -11.71
N PHE A 26 -4.33 -5.67 -11.78
CA PHE A 26 -5.34 -5.72 -12.82
C PHE A 26 -4.73 -5.54 -14.22
N ARG A 27 -3.77 -4.62 -14.37
CA ARG A 27 -3.07 -4.37 -15.64
C ARG A 27 -2.32 -5.61 -16.15
N ARG A 28 -1.83 -6.45 -15.23
CA ARG A 28 -1.12 -7.69 -15.58
C ARG A 28 -2.06 -8.87 -15.81
N ASN A 29 -3.09 -9.04 -14.96
CA ASN A 29 -3.84 -10.28 -14.88
C ASN A 29 -5.35 -10.18 -15.18
N ASN A 30 -5.88 -8.99 -15.52
CA ASN A 30 -7.30 -8.72 -15.80
C ASN A 30 -8.26 -9.19 -14.68
N VAL A 31 -8.53 -10.48 -14.55
CA VAL A 31 -9.22 -11.05 -13.38
C VAL A 31 -8.19 -11.43 -12.31
N THR A 32 -8.19 -10.72 -11.20
CA THR A 32 -7.25 -10.90 -10.08
C THR A 32 -7.90 -10.52 -8.75
N GLY A 33 -7.28 -10.90 -7.62
CA GLY A 33 -7.65 -10.43 -6.29
C GLY A 33 -7.50 -8.91 -6.11
N ARG A 34 -7.72 -8.44 -4.88
CA ARG A 34 -7.59 -7.03 -4.49
C ARG A 34 -6.73 -6.91 -3.24
N MET A 35 -5.94 -5.85 -3.19
CA MET A 35 -5.23 -5.43 -1.98
C MET A 35 -6.04 -4.35 -1.26
N ALA A 36 -5.75 -4.13 0.02
CA ALA A 36 -6.31 -3.06 0.81
C ALA A 36 -5.20 -2.39 1.63
N THR A 37 -5.32 -1.07 1.81
CA THR A 37 -4.47 -0.30 2.74
C THR A 37 -5.35 0.14 3.89
N LEU A 38 -4.95 -0.18 5.11
CA LEU A 38 -5.74 0.08 6.31
C LEU A 38 -4.97 1.01 7.25
N ILE A 39 -5.71 1.87 7.92
CA ILE A 39 -5.22 2.71 9.01
C ILE A 39 -6.31 2.79 10.08
N TRP A 40 -5.92 2.70 11.35
CA TRP A 40 -6.84 2.81 12.47
C TRP A 40 -6.13 3.44 13.68
N LEU A 41 -6.92 4.01 14.57
CA LEU A 41 -6.45 4.44 15.89
C LEU A 41 -6.66 3.30 16.87
N THR A 42 -5.62 2.91 17.58
CA THR A 42 -5.74 1.93 18.68
C THR A 42 -6.05 2.66 19.99
N PRO A 43 -6.92 2.10 20.86
CA PRO A 43 -7.13 2.67 22.18
C PRO A 43 -5.82 2.67 22.99
N PRO A 44 -5.65 3.62 23.93
CA PRO A 44 -4.50 3.62 24.82
C PRO A 44 -4.43 2.32 25.62
N LYS A 45 -3.22 1.77 25.80
CA LYS A 45 -3.00 0.62 26.69
C LYS A 45 -3.33 1.05 28.11
N SER A 46 -4.27 0.36 28.75
CA SER A 46 -4.45 0.43 30.20
C SER A 46 -3.22 -0.20 30.87
N ILE A 47 -2.68 0.49 31.87
CA ILE A 47 -1.59 0.02 32.75
C ILE A 47 -2.10 -1.11 33.64
#